data_AF-A0A4D9DJW3-F1
#
_entry.id   AF-A0A4D9DJW3-F1
#
_cell.length_a   1.000
_cell.length_b   1.000
_cell.length_c   1.000
_cell.angle_alpha   90.00
_cell.angle_beta   90.00
_cell.angle_gamma   90.00
#
_symmetry.space_group_name_H-M   'P 1'
#
loop_
_entity.id
_entity.type
_entity.pdbx_description
1 polymer ?
#
loop_
_entity_poly.entity_id
_entity_poly.type
_entity_poly.pdbx_seq_one_letter_code
_entity_poly.pdbx_strand_id
1 'polypeptide(L)'
;MRIFAPNHVVAKSRFWYFVSQLKKMKKSSGEIVYCGQVFEKSPLRGTHNMCREYRDLTTAGAVTQCYRDMGARHRARAHSIQIMMVEEIAASKCRRPAVKQFHDSKIKFPLPHRVLRRQHKPRFTTKGPNTFF
;
A
#
# COMPACT_ATOMS: atom_id res chain seq x y z
N MET A 1 0.49 12.96 28.50
CA MET A 1 1.29 12.35 27.42
C MET A 1 0.45 11.32 26.70
N ARG A 2 0.55 11.18 25.36
CA ARG A 2 -0.07 10.08 24.63
C ARG A 2 0.91 8.89 24.65
N ILE A 3 0.52 7.79 25.28
CA ILE A 3 1.34 6.58 25.42
C ILE A 3 0.60 5.43 24.74
N PHE A 4 1.23 4.79 23.75
CA PHE A 4 0.69 3.62 23.08
C PHE A 4 1.16 2.35 23.80
N ALA A 5 0.23 1.57 24.32
CA ALA A 5 0.52 0.35 25.07
C ALA A 5 -0.65 -0.65 25.00
N PRO A 6 -0.40 -1.96 25.17
CA PRO A 6 -1.45 -2.98 25.14
C PRO A 6 -2.47 -2.87 26.28
N ASN A 7 -2.05 -2.35 27.43
CA ASN A 7 -2.91 -2.15 28.60
C ASN A 7 -2.40 -0.99 29.48
N HIS A 8 -3.21 -0.61 30.48
CA HIS A 8 -2.92 0.53 31.35
C HIS A 8 -1.67 0.32 32.24
N VAL A 9 -1.32 -0.92 32.60
CA VAL A 9 -0.13 -1.22 33.40
C VAL A 9 1.14 -0.87 32.62
N VAL A 10 1.22 -1.34 31.37
CA VAL A 10 2.33 -1.02 30.46
C VAL A 10 2.34 0.48 30.13
N ALA A 11 1.17 1.11 29.97
CA ALA A 11 1.06 2.55 29.74
C ALA A 11 1.66 3.38 30.88
N LYS A 12 1.33 3.06 32.14
CA LYS A 12 1.89 3.74 33.33
C LYS A 12 3.40 3.54 33.44
N SER A 13 3.91 2.34 33.15
CA SER A 13 5.35 2.05 33.14
C SER A 13 6.09 2.91 32.09
N ARG A 14 5.57 2.95 30.85
CA ARG A 14 6.16 3.74 29.76
C ARG A 14 6.04 5.25 30.00
N PHE A 15 4.97 5.71 30.63
CA PHE A 15 4.85 7.10 31.07
C PHE A 15 6.02 7.51 31.96
N TRP A 16 6.31 6.74 33.02
CA TRP A 16 7.42 7.04 33.93
C TRP A 16 8.79 6.96 33.26
N TYR A 17 8.99 6.00 32.35
CA TYR A 17 10.19 5.92 31.54
C TYR A 17 10.47 7.23 30.79
N PHE A 18 9.49 7.73 30.02
CA PHE A 18 9.69 8.95 29.25
C PHE A 18 9.73 10.22 30.11
N VAL A 19 8.88 10.33 31.14
CA VAL A 19 8.89 11.49 32.04
C VAL A 19 10.24 11.64 32.73
N SER A 20 10.87 10.54 33.14
CA SER A 20 12.19 10.59 33.79
C SER A 20 13.32 11.08 32.88
N GLN A 21 13.17 10.92 31.56
CA GLN A 21 14.12 11.43 30.56
C GLN A 21 13.89 12.91 30.26
N LEU A 22 12.64 13.36 30.28
CA LEU A 22 12.26 14.74 29.93
C LEU A 22 12.36 15.70 31.11
N LYS A 23 12.07 15.22 32.31
CA LYS A 23 12.04 16.00 33.55
C LYS A 23 12.63 15.18 34.68
N LYS A 24 13.20 15.84 35.68
CA LYS A 24 13.73 15.19 36.90
C LYS A 24 12.58 14.75 37.82
N MET A 25 11.73 13.86 37.34
CA MET A 25 10.57 13.34 38.06
C MET A 25 10.60 11.81 38.02
N LYS A 26 10.36 11.18 39.18
CA LYS A 26 10.39 9.72 39.36
C LYS A 26 9.05 9.22 39.88
N LYS A 27 8.76 7.93 39.66
CA LYS A 27 7.54 7.27 40.17
C LYS A 27 7.40 7.34 41.69
N SER A 28 8.51 7.36 42.42
CA SER A 28 8.52 7.48 43.88
C SER A 28 8.19 8.89 44.38
N SER A 29 8.40 9.91 43.55
CA SER A 29 8.26 11.33 43.92
C SER A 29 7.08 12.01 43.20
N GLY A 30 6.19 11.24 42.59
CA GLY A 30 5.05 11.76 41.86
C GLY A 30 4.02 10.68 41.60
N GLU A 31 2.82 11.10 41.24
CA GLU A 31 1.69 10.20 40.99
C GLU A 31 1.03 10.46 39.64
N ILE A 32 0.33 9.47 39.12
CA ILE A 32 -0.44 9.60 37.88
C ILE A 32 -1.87 9.98 38.24
N VAL A 33 -2.22 11.25 37.98
CA VAL A 33 -3.56 11.80 38.28
C VAL A 33 -4.66 11.14 37.44
N TYR A 34 -4.40 10.88 36.15
CA TYR A 34 -5.38 10.24 35.25
C TYR A 34 -4.70 9.36 34.19
N CYS A 35 -5.28 8.19 33.93
CA CYS A 35 -4.84 7.26 32.89
C CYS A 35 -6.07 6.64 32.21
N GLY A 36 -6.63 7.34 31.24
CA GLY A 36 -7.74 6.85 30.42
C GLY A 36 -7.27 6.41 29.03
N GLN A 37 -7.97 5.41 28.48
CA GLN A 37 -7.83 5.09 27.07
C GLN A 37 -8.53 6.18 26.24
N VAL A 38 -7.75 6.88 25.41
CA VAL A 38 -8.33 7.78 24.41
C VAL A 38 -8.66 6.93 23.20
N PHE A 39 -9.95 6.63 23.02
CA PHE A 39 -10.45 6.02 21.80
C PHE A 39 -10.33 7.01 20.64
N GLU A 40 -10.02 6.51 19.45
CA GLU A 40 -10.01 7.34 18.26
C GLU A 40 -11.42 7.89 18.04
N LYS A 41 -11.54 9.22 17.97
CA LYS A 41 -12.84 9.92 17.87
C LYS A 41 -13.58 9.57 16.56
N SER A 42 -12.82 9.20 15.54
CA SER A 42 -13.32 8.68 14.26
C SER A 42 -12.55 7.39 13.89
N PRO A 43 -13.02 6.20 14.28
CA PRO A 43 -12.33 4.94 14.01
C PRO A 43 -12.32 4.54 12.52
N LEU A 44 -13.02 5.30 11.67
CA LEU A 44 -13.12 5.11 10.23
C LEU A 44 -12.64 6.40 9.55
N ARG A 45 -11.65 6.28 8.65
CA ARG A 45 -11.17 7.29 7.65
C ARG A 45 -9.90 8.06 8.03
N GLY A 46 -8.76 7.43 7.78
CA GLY A 46 -7.56 8.17 7.37
C GLY A 46 -7.62 8.42 5.86
N THR A 47 -7.54 9.68 5.42
CA THR A 47 -7.10 9.99 4.05
C THR A 47 -5.59 9.76 4.00
N HIS A 48 -5.13 8.94 3.06
CA HIS A 48 -3.72 8.58 2.96
C HIS A 48 -3.13 9.10 1.66
N ASN A 49 -1.98 9.76 1.75
CA ASN A 49 -1.21 10.12 0.58
C ASN A 49 -0.43 8.90 0.07
N MET A 50 -0.43 8.71 -1.24
CA MET A 50 0.31 7.65 -1.90
C MET A 50 1.04 8.20 -3.11
N CYS A 51 2.31 7.81 -3.26
CA CYS A 51 3.06 7.98 -4.50
C CYS A 51 3.12 6.62 -5.20
N ARG A 52 2.61 6.52 -6.43
CA ARG A 52 2.61 5.30 -7.24
C ARG A 52 3.22 5.59 -8.60
N GLU A 53 3.84 4.57 -9.17
CA GLU A 53 4.45 4.63 -10.50
C GLU A 53 3.74 3.60 -11.37
N TYR A 54 3.32 4.03 -12.56
CA TYR A 54 2.71 3.20 -13.58
C TYR A 54 3.51 3.38 -14.87
N ARG A 55 3.74 2.28 -15.59
CA ARG A 55 4.40 2.31 -16.90
C ARG A 55 3.31 2.20 -17.97
N ASP A 56 3.02 3.32 -18.62
CA ASP A 56 2.04 3.42 -19.70
C ASP A 56 2.50 4.45 -20.74
N LEU A 57 1.89 4.43 -21.92
CA LEU A 57 2.20 5.33 -23.04
C LEU A 57 1.52 6.70 -22.90
N THR A 58 0.45 6.79 -22.12
CA THR A 58 -0.33 8.02 -21.95
C THR A 58 -0.63 8.30 -20.48
N THR A 59 -0.76 9.56 -20.12
CA THR A 59 -1.17 9.98 -18.77
C THR A 59 -2.56 9.47 -18.41
N ALA A 60 -3.51 9.50 -19.35
CA ALA A 60 -4.86 8.97 -19.16
C ALA A 60 -4.86 7.45 -18.92
N GLY A 61 -4.02 6.70 -19.65
CA GLY A 61 -3.83 5.27 -19.42
C GLY A 61 -3.26 4.99 -18.04
N ALA A 62 -2.22 5.71 -17.63
CA ALA A 62 -1.60 5.59 -16.32
C ALA A 62 -2.59 5.88 -15.17
N VAL A 63 -3.42 6.91 -15.30
CA VAL A 63 -4.47 7.24 -14.32
C VAL A 63 -5.57 6.16 -14.31
N THR A 64 -5.92 5.60 -15.47
CA THR A 64 -6.87 4.48 -15.55
C THR A 64 -6.33 3.24 -14.83
N GLN A 65 -5.04 2.93 -14.99
CA GLN A 65 -4.38 1.88 -14.22
C GLN A 65 -4.39 2.19 -12.72
N CYS A 66 -4.16 3.45 -12.33
CA CYS A 66 -4.24 3.90 -10.94
C CYS A 66 -5.60 3.61 -10.31
N TYR A 67 -6.69 4.00 -10.95
CA TYR A 67 -8.04 3.72 -10.44
C TYR A 67 -8.31 2.21 -10.28
N ARG A 68 -7.91 1.39 -11.26
CA ARG A 68 -8.08 -0.08 -11.20
C ARG A 68 -7.26 -0.70 -10.09
N ASP A 69 -6.00 -0.27 -9.91
CA ASP A 69 -5.09 -0.78 -8.90
C ASP A 69 -5.50 -0.37 -7.47
N MET A 70 -5.96 0.87 -7.29
CA MET A 70 -6.50 1.35 -6.02
C MET A 70 -7.80 0.62 -5.64
N GLY A 71 -8.67 0.34 -6.62
CA GLY A 71 -9.84 -0.51 -6.42
C GLY A 71 -9.48 -1.96 -6.06
N ALA A 72 -8.50 -2.55 -6.76
CA ALA A 72 -8.11 -3.94 -6.53
C ALA A 72 -7.40 -4.16 -5.19
N ARG A 73 -6.44 -3.30 -4.83
CA ARG A 73 -5.60 -3.48 -3.63
C ARG A 73 -6.21 -2.90 -2.35
N HIS A 74 -6.94 -1.80 -2.47
CA HIS A 74 -7.44 -1.05 -1.31
C HIS A 74 -8.95 -0.90 -1.27
N ARG A 75 -9.68 -1.49 -2.23
CA ARG A 75 -11.14 -1.33 -2.37
C ARG A 75 -11.57 0.14 -2.43
N ALA A 76 -10.66 1.02 -2.86
CA ALA A 76 -10.94 2.44 -2.99
C ALA A 76 -11.83 2.67 -4.21
N ARG A 77 -12.90 3.43 -4.03
CA ARG A 77 -13.82 3.80 -5.10
C ARG A 77 -13.30 5.06 -5.80
N ALA A 78 -13.67 5.26 -7.06
CA ALA A 78 -13.19 6.42 -7.83
C ALA A 78 -13.49 7.76 -7.13
N HIS A 79 -14.67 7.90 -6.52
CA HIS A 79 -15.06 9.11 -5.77
C HIS A 79 -14.25 9.35 -4.49
N SER A 80 -13.54 8.35 -3.98
CA SER A 80 -12.68 8.48 -2.78
C SER A 80 -11.21 8.75 -3.11
N ILE A 81 -10.84 8.74 -4.41
CA ILE A 81 -9.47 8.93 -4.87
C ILE A 81 -9.35 10.32 -5.45
N GLN A 82 -8.36 11.08 -4.97
CA GLN A 82 -8.01 12.40 -5.49
C GLN A 82 -6.61 12.31 -6.10
N ILE A 83 -6.49 12.65 -7.38
CA ILE A 83 -5.20 12.72 -8.08
C ILE A 83 -4.65 14.14 -7.89
N MET A 84 -3.55 14.27 -7.14
CA MET A 84 -2.96 15.58 -6.85
C MET A 84 -1.99 16.04 -7.95
N MET A 85 -1.20 15.11 -8.49
CA MET A 85 -0.19 15.38 -9.51
C MET A 85 0.09 14.12 -10.30
N VAL A 86 0.35 14.30 -11.61
CA VAL A 86 0.82 13.24 -12.51
C VAL A 86 2.00 13.84 -13.29
N GLU A 87 3.13 13.17 -13.26
CA GLU A 87 4.35 13.61 -13.91
C GLU A 87 5.04 12.42 -14.58
N GLU A 88 5.68 12.65 -15.72
CA GLU A 88 6.54 11.66 -16.35
C GLU A 88 7.88 11.59 -15.61
N ILE A 89 8.33 10.36 -15.29
CA ILE A 89 9.55 10.13 -14.51
C ILE A 89 10.57 9.42 -15.38
N ALA A 90 11.78 9.99 -15.47
CA ALA A 90 12.90 9.35 -16.15
C ALA A 90 13.31 8.02 -15.48
N ALA A 91 13.79 7.05 -16.26
CA ALA A 91 14.06 5.68 -15.82
C ALA A 91 14.99 5.56 -14.58
N SER A 92 15.94 6.49 -14.42
CA SER A 92 16.88 6.53 -13.29
C SER A 92 16.23 6.95 -11.97
N LYS A 93 15.12 7.70 -12.02
CA LYS A 93 14.42 8.24 -10.85
C LYS A 93 13.27 7.35 -10.37
N CYS A 94 12.91 6.29 -11.11
CA CYS A 94 11.87 5.35 -10.71
C CYS A 94 12.27 4.58 -9.45
N ARG A 95 11.34 4.48 -8.49
CA ARG A 95 11.53 3.86 -7.18
C ARG A 95 10.87 2.49 -7.09
N ARG A 96 9.82 2.21 -7.87
CA ARG A 96 9.04 0.97 -7.73
C ARG A 96 9.74 -0.19 -8.44
N PRO A 97 10.09 -1.30 -7.76
CA PRO A 97 10.80 -2.42 -8.38
C PRO A 97 10.01 -3.06 -9.53
N ALA A 98 8.68 -3.09 -9.41
CA ALA A 98 7.78 -3.58 -10.45
C ALA A 98 7.86 -2.77 -11.77
N VAL A 99 8.26 -1.50 -11.70
CA VAL A 99 8.52 -0.66 -12.88
C VAL A 99 9.98 -0.85 -13.32
N LYS A 100 10.92 -0.80 -12.38
CA LYS A 100 12.37 -0.92 -12.64
C LYS A 100 12.77 -2.23 -13.33
N GLN A 101 12.09 -3.34 -13.07
CA GLN A 101 12.40 -4.62 -13.70
C GLN A 101 12.26 -4.59 -15.24
N PHE A 102 11.49 -3.63 -15.78
CA PHE A 102 11.31 -3.44 -17.22
C PHE A 102 12.37 -2.52 -17.83
N HIS A 103 13.29 -1.97 -17.05
CA HIS A 103 14.36 -1.08 -17.51
C HIS A 103 15.61 -1.87 -17.87
N ASP A 104 15.50 -2.72 -18.90
CA ASP A 104 16.62 -3.47 -19.44
C ASP A 104 16.61 -3.44 -20.98
N SER A 105 17.71 -2.97 -21.56
CA SER A 105 17.91 -2.91 -23.02
C SER A 105 17.92 -4.28 -23.70
N LYS A 106 18.27 -5.34 -22.96
CA LYS A 106 18.34 -6.73 -23.45
C LYS A 106 17.21 -7.59 -22.87
N ILE A 107 16.12 -6.95 -22.42
CA ILE A 107 15.02 -7.65 -21.79
C ILE A 107 14.47 -8.75 -22.70
N LYS A 108 14.42 -9.97 -22.16
CA LYS A 108 13.90 -11.14 -22.85
C LYS A 108 13.14 -12.02 -21.88
N PHE A 109 11.92 -12.35 -22.22
CA PHE A 109 11.10 -13.27 -21.44
C PHE A 109 10.24 -14.14 -22.39
N PRO A 110 10.10 -15.45 -22.12
CA PRO A 110 9.13 -16.27 -22.82
C PRO A 110 7.71 -15.97 -22.30
N LEU A 111 6.69 -16.44 -23.03
CA LEU A 111 5.32 -16.53 -22.54
C LEU A 111 5.04 -17.99 -22.18
N PRO A 112 5.33 -18.43 -20.93
CA PRO A 112 5.46 -19.85 -20.60
C PRO A 112 4.14 -20.63 -20.69
N HIS A 113 3.00 -19.97 -20.45
CA HIS A 113 1.69 -20.61 -20.50
C HIS A 113 0.69 -19.72 -21.25
N ARG A 114 0.33 -20.13 -22.47
CA ARG A 114 -0.62 -19.38 -23.32
C ARG A 114 -1.99 -20.04 -23.30
N VAL A 115 -2.91 -19.45 -22.52
CA VAL A 115 -4.29 -19.95 -22.40
C VAL A 115 -5.05 -19.76 -23.70
N LEU A 116 -5.70 -20.82 -24.19
CA LEU A 116 -6.63 -20.74 -25.32
C LEU A 116 -7.81 -19.83 -24.98
N ARG A 117 -7.94 -18.70 -25.71
CA ARG A 117 -9.06 -17.75 -25.53
C ARG A 117 -10.33 -18.18 -26.26
N ARG A 118 -10.21 -18.85 -27.42
CA ARG A 118 -11.36 -19.29 -28.25
C ARG A 118 -11.87 -20.66 -27.81
N GLN A 119 -12.33 -20.76 -26.56
CA GLN A 119 -12.78 -22.03 -25.97
C GLN A 119 -14.10 -22.56 -26.56
N HIS A 120 -14.88 -21.70 -27.23
CA HIS A 120 -16.18 -22.05 -27.81
C HIS A 120 -16.13 -22.24 -29.33
N LYS A 121 -14.94 -22.21 -29.95
CA LYS A 121 -14.75 -22.36 -31.39
C LYS A 121 -13.52 -23.25 -31.67
N PRO A 122 -13.68 -24.59 -31.70
CA PRO A 122 -14.93 -25.34 -31.50
C PRO A 122 -15.29 -25.50 -30.01
N ARG A 123 -16.57 -25.72 -29.71
CA ARG A 123 -17.05 -25.98 -28.34
C ARG A 123 -16.70 -27.39 -27.85
N PHE A 124 -16.61 -28.34 -28.78
CA PHE A 124 -16.21 -29.71 -28.54
C PHE A 124 -15.13 -30.10 -29.56
N THR A 125 -14.09 -30.78 -29.10
CA THR A 125 -13.01 -31.28 -29.96
C THR A 125 -12.43 -32.55 -29.35
N THR A 126 -11.79 -33.37 -30.17
CA THR A 126 -11.16 -34.63 -29.75
C THR A 126 -9.73 -34.44 -29.23
N LYS A 127 -9.11 -33.28 -29.50
CA LYS A 127 -7.72 -32.98 -29.10
C LYS A 127 -7.68 -32.01 -27.93
N GLY A 128 -6.84 -32.29 -26.93
CA GLY A 128 -6.58 -31.37 -25.83
C GLY A 128 -5.90 -30.06 -26.30
N PRO A 129 -6.12 -28.93 -25.62
CA PRO A 129 -5.47 -27.68 -25.98
C PRO A 129 -3.97 -27.73 -25.65
N ASN A 130 -3.13 -27.31 -26.60
CA ASN A 130 -1.71 -27.04 -26.32
C ASN A 130 -1.55 -25.61 -25.77
N THR A 131 -0.76 -25.45 -24.71
CA THR A 131 -0.48 -24.15 -24.06
C THR A 131 0.99 -23.74 -24.12
N PHE A 132 1.87 -24.59 -24.68
CA PHE A 132 3.29 -24.33 -24.88
C PHE A 132 3.60 -24.03 -26.36
N PHE A 133 4.16 -22.85 -26.62
CA PHE A 133 4.45 -22.30 -27.96
C PHE A 133 5.75 -21.50 -27.98
#